data_AF-A0A252E2G7-F1
#
_entry.id   AF-A0A252E2G7-F1
#
_cell.length_a   1.000
_cell.length_b   1.000
_cell.length_c   1.000
_cell.angle_alpha   90.00
_cell.angle_beta   90.00
_cell.angle_gamma   90.00
#
_symmetry.space_group_name_H-M   'P 1'
#
loop_
_entity.id
_entity.type
_entity.pdbx_description
1 polymer ?
#
loop_
_entity_poly.entity_id
_entity_poly.type
_entity_poly.pdbx_seq_one_letter_code
_entity_poly.pdbx_strand_id
1 'polypeptide(L)' 'MNNHIYQASLTVLTENGVPEELAKTASAIVASDDPSLPSLGRTVEDQQAIAEVVAHLNKGDEE' A
#
# COMPACT_ATOMS: atom_id res chain seq x y z
N MET A 1 7.73 8.31 -9.40
CA MET A 1 7.05 8.19 -8.09
C MET A 1 6.10 9.37 -7.90
N ASN A 2 4.83 9.08 -7.65
CA ASN A 2 3.77 10.08 -7.54
C ASN A 2 3.55 10.48 -6.07
N ASN A 3 4.08 11.64 -5.66
CA ASN A 3 4.06 12.08 -4.26
C ASN A 3 2.64 12.30 -3.71
N HIS A 4 1.68 12.67 -4.58
CA HIS A 4 0.29 12.82 -4.17
C HIS A 4 -0.34 11.47 -3.82
N ILE A 5 -0.08 10.43 -4.63
CA ILE A 5 -0.53 9.07 -4.35
C ILE A 5 0.14 8.51 -3.09
N TYR A 6 1.43 8.77 -2.92
CA TYR A 6 2.15 8.37 -1.70
C TYR A 6 1.48 8.93 -0.44
N GLN A 7 1.25 10.25 -0.39
CA GLN A 7 0.65 10.89 0.77
C GLN A 7 -0.80 10.44 1.00
N ALA A 8 -1.61 10.37 -0.06
CA ALA A 8 -2.99 9.92 0.06
C ALA A 8 -3.09 8.48 0.58
N SER A 9 -2.24 7.58 0.06
CA SER A 9 -2.17 6.19 0.51
C SER A 9 -1.73 6.11 1.97
N LEU A 10 -0.68 6.86 2.34
CA LEU A 10 -0.13 6.83 3.69
C LEU A 10 -1.17 7.29 4.71
N THR A 11 -1.84 8.42 4.45
CA THR A 11 -2.89 8.95 5.31
C THR A 11 -3.99 7.91 5.52
N VAL A 12 -4.59 7.39 4.46
CA VAL A 12 -5.70 6.42 4.56
C VAL A 12 -5.28 5.16 5.31
N LEU A 13 -4.09 4.61 5.01
CA LEU A 13 -3.60 3.41 5.68
C LEU A 13 -3.40 3.64 7.19
N THR A 14 -2.78 4.76 7.57
CA THR A 14 -2.59 5.11 8.98
C THR A 14 -3.90 5.40 9.71
N GLU A 15 -4.87 6.02 9.05
CA GLU A 15 -6.21 6.29 9.61
C GLU A 15 -6.99 5.01 9.87
N ASN A 16 -6.76 3.96 9.07
CA ASN A 16 -7.35 2.63 9.25
C ASN A 16 -6.54 1.74 10.21
N GLY A 17 -5.58 2.31 10.96
CA GLY A 17 -4.84 1.57 11.98
C GLY A 17 -3.73 0.66 11.45
N VAL A 18 -3.35 0.79 10.18
CA VAL A 18 -2.18 0.08 9.64
C VAL A 18 -0.91 0.68 10.26
N PRO A 19 0.05 -0.16 10.73
CA PRO A 19 1.33 0.32 11.24
C PRO A 19 2.06 1.23 10.25
N GLU A 20 2.62 2.33 10.73
CA GLU A 20 3.23 3.37 9.88
C GLU A 20 4.31 2.83 8.93
N GLU A 21 5.13 1.86 9.37
CA GLU A 21 6.15 1.23 8.52
C GLU A 21 5.55 0.44 7.36
N LEU A 22 4.46 -0.29 7.60
CA LEU A 22 3.72 -1.02 6.57
C LEU A 22 3.00 -0.06 5.64
N ALA A 23 2.38 0.99 6.20
CA ALA A 23 1.70 2.02 5.45
C ALA A 23 2.66 2.77 4.51
N LYS A 24 3.87 3.14 4.97
CA LYS A 24 4.91 3.76 4.14
C LYS A 24 5.37 2.85 3.01
N THR A 25 5.57 1.56 3.31
CA THR A 25 6.01 0.56 2.32
C THR A 25 4.95 0.40 1.23
N ALA A 26 3.70 0.14 1.59
CA ALA A 26 2.61 0.04 0.64
C ALA A 26 2.43 1.33 -0.18
N SER A 27 2.47 2.49 0.48
CA SER A 27 2.35 3.78 -0.19
C SER A 27 3.47 4.02 -1.19
N ALA A 28 4.70 3.58 -0.90
CA ALA A 28 5.82 3.70 -1.82
C ALA A 28 5.63 2.83 -3.07
N ILE A 29 5.14 1.60 -2.89
CA ILE A 29 4.80 0.67 -3.97
C ILE A 29 3.72 1.28 -4.87
N VAL A 30 2.59 1.67 -4.31
CA VAL A 30 1.47 2.24 -5.09
C VAL A 30 1.88 3.54 -5.78
N ALA A 31 2.67 4.39 -5.13
CA ALA A 31 3.19 5.61 -5.75
C ALA A 31 4.21 5.35 -6.87
N SER A 32 4.76 4.14 -6.96
CA SER A 32 5.68 3.71 -8.01
C SER A 32 4.99 2.87 -9.10
N ASP A 33 3.69 2.60 -8.99
CA ASP A 33 2.95 1.83 -9.97
C ASP A 33 3.03 2.45 -11.36
N ASP A 34 3.32 1.62 -12.35
CA ASP A 34 3.34 1.99 -13.76
C ASP A 34 2.29 1.15 -14.53
N PRO A 35 1.19 1.77 -15.00
CA PRO A 35 0.12 1.05 -15.69
C PRO A 35 0.54 0.48 -17.06
N SER A 36 1.70 0.90 -17.59
CA SER A 36 2.24 0.34 -18.84
C SER A 36 3.00 -0.97 -18.64
N LEU A 37 3.31 -1.34 -17.39
CA LEU A 37 4.04 -2.55 -17.04
C LEU A 37 3.10 -3.67 -16.56
N PRO A 38 3.46 -4.94 -16.79
CA PRO A 38 2.75 -6.06 -16.17
C PRO A 38 2.79 -5.93 -14.65
N SER A 39 1.69 -6.29 -13.99
CA SER A 39 1.55 -6.17 -12.53
C SER A 39 1.83 -4.77 -11.98
N LEU A 40 1.64 -3.72 -12.80
CA LEU A 40 1.94 -2.33 -12.45
C LEU A 40 3.44 -2.06 -12.18
N GLY A 41 4.33 -2.95 -12.63
CA GLY A 41 5.76 -2.89 -12.31
C GLY A 41 6.12 -3.41 -10.91
N ARG A 42 5.14 -3.96 -10.17
CA ARG A 42 5.37 -4.54 -8.84
C ARG A 42 6.11 -5.87 -8.92
N THR A 43 7.06 -6.05 -8.01
CA THR A 43 7.74 -7.33 -7.78
C THR A 43 6.88 -8.28 -6.94
N VAL A 44 7.30 -9.54 -6.83
CA VAL A 44 6.65 -10.51 -5.92
C VAL A 44 6.70 -10.03 -4.47
N GLU A 45 7.83 -9.45 -4.06
CA GLU A 45 8.03 -8.89 -2.72
C GLU A 45 7.04 -7.73 -2.47
N ASP A 46 6.86 -6.84 -3.45
CA ASP A 46 5.89 -5.75 -3.36
C ASP A 46 4.46 -6.27 -3.20
N GLN A 47 4.11 -7.33 -3.95
CA GLN A 47 2.80 -7.96 -3.85
C GLN A 47 2.56 -8.58 -2.46
N GLN A 48 3.59 -9.18 -1.86
CA GLN A 48 3.52 -9.72 -0.50
C GLN A 48 3.35 -8.61 0.55
N ALA A 49 4.08 -7.51 0.42
CA ALA A 49 3.95 -6.36 1.32
C ALA A 49 2.55 -5.73 1.26
N ILE A 50 1.99 -5.59 0.06
CA ILE A 50 0.60 -5.11 -0.11
C ILE A 50 -0.40 -6.10 0.50
N ALA A 51 -0.20 -7.41 0.33
CA ALA A 51 -1.09 -8.42 0.90
C ALA A 51 -1.13 -8.37 2.44
N GLU A 52 0.01 -8.11 3.10
CA GLU A 52 0.07 -7.93 4.54
C GLU A 52 -0.71 -6.69 5.01
N VAL A 53 -0.62 -5.58 4.27
CA VAL A 53 -1.39 -4.36 4.54
C VAL A 53 -2.89 -4.60 4.35
N VAL A 54 -3.29 -5.30 3.29
CA VAL A 54 -4.70 -5.65 3.05
C VAL A 54 -5.25 -6.56 4.16
N ALA A 55 -4.44 -7.49 4.68
CA ALA A 55 -4.83 -8.32 5.82
C ALA A 55 -5.06 -7.47 7.09
N HIS A 56 -4.25 -6.43 7.30
CA HIS A 56 -4.46 -5.47 8.39
C HIS A 56 -5.76 -4.67 8.24
N LEU A 57 -6.08 -4.20 7.02
CA LEU A 57 -7.32 -3.47 6.74
C LEU A 57 -8.56 -4.33 6.98
N ASN A 58 -8.58 -5.56 6.43
CA ASN A 58 -9.74 -6.46 6.59
C ASN A 58 -9.98 -6.87 8.04
N LYS A 59 -8.95 -6.84 8.90
CA LYS A 59 -9.10 -7.15 10.33
C LYS A 59 -9.82 -6.04 11.10
N GLY A 60 -9.90 -4.83 10.55
CA GLY A 60 -10.69 -3.72 11.08
C GLY A 60 -12.15 -3.70 10.63
N ASP A 61 -12.53 -4.51 9.63
CA ASP A 61 -13.90 -4.61 9.10
C ASP A 61 -14.78 -5.67 9.81
N GLU A 62 -14.25 -6.39 10.81
CA GLU A 62 -14.99 -7.42 11.58
C GLU A 62 -15.74 -6.87 12.83
N GLU A 63 -16.03 -5.56 12.91
CA GLU A 63 -16.86 -4.95 13.98
C GLU A 63 -18.35 -4.78 13.61
#